data_AF-A0A0Q9KH80-F1
#
_entry.id   AF-A0A0Q9KH80-F1
#
_cell.length_a   1.000
_cell.length_b   1.000
_cell.length_c   1.000
_cell.angle_alpha   90.00
_cell.angle_beta   90.00
_cell.angle_gamma   90.00
#
_symmetry.space_group_name_H-M   'P 1'
#
loop_
_entity.id
_entity.type
_entity.pdbx_description
1 polymer ?
#
loop_
_entity_poly.entity_id
_entity_poly.type
_entity_poly.pdbx_seq_one_letter_code
_entity_poly.pdbx_strand_id
1 'polypeptide(L)'
;MGDHGPKVLALQNRLSELGYWLGQPDGDFGFLTVQAVWALQKSAGLSRDGAVGPATQQALTNGVRPQTRLSGSGIDIDLGRQILMIVRDGRVQHVLNTSTGGGYEYKQKDGDTAIAQTPKGTFSVYYVVDGEDQGFLGDMWRPRYFNGGYAVHGSPSIPAYPASHGCARVSNAAMDMIWARDLMPKGSTVLVR
;
A
#
# COMPACT_ATOMS: atom_id res chain seq x y z
N MET A 1 15.16 14.05 1.69
CA MET A 1 15.50 12.82 0.94
C MET A 1 17.00 12.88 0.70
N GLY A 2 17.75 11.86 1.11
CA GLY A 2 19.22 11.89 1.12
C GLY A 2 19.88 11.93 2.51
N ASP A 3 19.09 11.94 3.58
CA ASP A 3 19.62 11.72 4.93
C ASP A 3 20.09 10.27 5.05
N HIS A 4 21.18 10.04 5.76
CA HIS A 4 21.75 8.71 5.96
C HIS A 4 22.40 8.55 7.33
N GLY A 5 22.65 7.31 7.74
CA GLY A 5 23.40 6.96 8.94
C GLY A 5 22.57 6.42 10.12
N PRO A 6 23.16 6.33 11.33
CA PRO A 6 22.58 5.54 12.44
C PRO A 6 21.17 5.97 12.88
N LYS A 7 20.84 7.26 12.77
CA LYS A 7 19.50 7.76 13.11
C LYS A 7 18.44 7.27 12.12
N VAL A 8 18.78 7.24 10.83
CA VAL A 8 17.89 6.71 9.78
C VAL A 8 17.73 5.20 9.94
N LEU A 9 18.82 4.48 10.23
CA LEU A 9 18.75 3.05 10.50
C LEU A 9 17.84 2.74 11.71
N ALA A 10 17.96 3.52 12.80
CA ALA A 10 17.10 3.37 13.97
C ALA A 10 15.62 3.64 13.64
N LEU A 11 15.34 4.67 12.84
CA LEU A 11 13.99 4.96 12.33
C LEU A 11 13.44 3.77 11.52
N GLN A 12 14.21 3.27 10.56
CA GLN A 12 13.81 2.17 9.68
C GLN A 12 13.55 0.87 10.47
N ASN A 13 14.43 0.56 11.42
CA ASN A 13 14.22 -0.56 12.35
C ASN A 13 12.91 -0.40 13.12
N ARG A 14 12.66 0.79 13.68
CA ARG A 14 11.42 1.04 14.41
C ARG A 14 10.17 0.95 13.55
N LEU A 15 10.21 1.44 12.31
CA LEU A 15 9.12 1.28 11.34
C LEU A 15 8.85 -0.20 11.05
N SER A 16 9.92 -0.97 10.83
CA SER A 16 9.85 -2.40 10.53
C SER A 16 9.29 -3.21 11.70
N GLU A 17 9.70 -2.92 12.95
CA GLU A 17 9.14 -3.51 14.18
C GLU A 17 7.63 -3.32 14.30
N LEU A 18 7.12 -2.15 13.88
CA LEU A 18 5.69 -1.83 13.90
C LEU A 18 4.94 -2.41 12.71
N GLY A 19 5.65 -3.00 11.74
CA GLY A 19 5.10 -3.62 10.54
C GLY A 19 5.01 -2.69 9.33
N TYR A 20 5.47 -1.44 9.41
CA TYR A 20 5.55 -0.55 8.25
C TYR A 20 6.70 -0.98 7.35
N TRP A 21 6.37 -1.58 6.21
CA TRP A 21 7.37 -2.25 5.38
C TRP A 21 8.14 -1.25 4.51
N LEU A 22 9.46 -1.37 4.52
CA LEU A 22 10.40 -0.54 3.74
C LEU A 22 11.52 -1.35 3.06
N GLY A 23 11.38 -2.68 3.00
CA GLY A 23 12.49 -3.56 2.62
C GLY A 23 13.45 -3.80 3.78
N GLN A 24 14.74 -3.93 3.49
CA GLN A 24 15.78 -4.07 4.51
C GLN A 24 16.23 -2.69 5.00
N PRO A 25 16.25 -2.42 6.32
CA PRO A 25 16.89 -1.23 6.87
C PRO A 25 18.36 -1.14 6.47
N ASP A 26 18.74 -0.09 5.77
CA ASP A 26 20.08 0.14 5.21
C ASP A 26 20.75 1.42 5.76
N GLY A 27 20.00 2.24 6.50
CA GLY A 27 20.46 3.53 6.99
C GLY A 27 20.28 4.67 6.00
N ASP A 28 19.65 4.46 4.85
CA ASP A 28 19.42 5.49 3.83
C ASP A 28 17.95 5.93 3.78
N PHE A 29 17.71 7.24 3.84
CA PHE A 29 16.36 7.80 3.74
C PHE A 29 15.98 7.94 2.26
N GLY A 30 15.75 6.79 1.64
CA GLY A 30 15.32 6.63 0.25
C GLY A 30 13.80 6.49 0.09
N PHE A 31 13.41 6.09 -1.13
CA PHE A 31 12.00 5.96 -1.53
C PHE A 31 11.19 5.05 -0.60
N LEU A 32 11.67 3.85 -0.27
CA LEU A 32 10.91 2.92 0.57
C LEU A 32 10.77 3.43 2.02
N THR A 33 11.75 4.16 2.53
CA THR A 33 11.66 4.83 3.83
C THR A 33 10.56 5.89 3.81
N VAL A 34 10.48 6.73 2.77
CA VAL A 34 9.38 7.70 2.58
C VAL A 34 8.02 6.98 2.55
N GLN A 35 7.91 5.87 1.81
CA GLN A 35 6.67 5.09 1.74
C GLN A 35 6.24 4.57 3.13
N ALA A 36 7.16 4.04 3.92
CA ALA A 36 6.85 3.57 5.27
C ALA A 36 6.50 4.71 6.25
N VAL A 37 7.17 5.87 6.14
CA VAL A 37 6.82 7.06 6.92
C VAL A 37 5.41 7.54 6.57
N TRP A 38 5.05 7.59 5.29
CA TRP A 38 3.68 7.91 4.88
C TRP A 38 2.66 6.89 5.40
N ALA A 39 2.99 5.59 5.36
CA ALA A 39 2.11 4.56 5.90
C ALA A 39 1.85 4.75 7.42
N LEU A 40 2.88 5.11 8.19
CA LEU A 40 2.75 5.46 9.61
C LEU A 40 1.91 6.73 9.80
N GLN A 41 2.24 7.82 9.11
CA GLN A 41 1.52 9.09 9.21
C GLN A 41 0.03 8.91 8.88
N LYS A 42 -0.27 8.16 7.82
CA LYS A 42 -1.63 7.76 7.44
C LYS A 42 -2.34 6.94 8.51
N SER A 43 -1.64 5.97 9.10
CA SER A 43 -2.18 5.11 10.17
C SER A 43 -2.48 5.90 11.45
N ALA A 44 -1.62 6.87 11.77
CA ALA A 44 -1.71 7.75 12.94
C ALA A 44 -2.62 8.97 12.74
N GLY A 45 -3.17 9.19 11.53
CA GLY A 45 -4.02 10.36 11.25
C GLY A 45 -3.26 11.69 11.23
N LEU A 46 -1.96 11.66 10.92
CA LEU A 46 -1.09 12.83 10.84
C LEU A 46 -1.10 13.46 9.44
N SER A 47 -0.54 14.67 9.35
CA SER A 47 -0.12 15.24 8.07
C SER A 47 0.79 14.26 7.33
N ARG A 48 0.60 14.13 6.02
CA ARG A 48 1.28 13.15 5.16
C ARG A 48 2.43 13.78 4.40
N ASP A 49 3.27 14.53 5.11
CA ASP A 49 4.38 15.31 4.54
C ASP A 49 5.65 14.47 4.28
N GLY A 50 5.70 13.23 4.78
CA GLY A 50 6.85 12.34 4.64
C GLY A 50 8.05 12.73 5.50
N ALA A 51 7.92 13.76 6.36
CA ALA A 51 8.96 14.21 7.27
C ALA A 51 8.82 13.56 8.66
N VAL A 52 9.94 13.25 9.29
CA VAL A 52 9.96 12.67 10.65
C VAL A 52 10.09 13.77 11.69
N GLY A 53 9.04 14.59 11.81
CA GLY A 53 8.92 15.62 12.83
C GLY A 53 8.49 15.08 14.20
N PRO A 54 8.30 15.95 15.22
CA PRO A 54 7.94 15.54 16.58
C PRO A 54 6.68 14.66 16.67
N ALA A 55 5.63 14.97 15.90
CA ALA A 55 4.40 14.17 15.88
C ALA A 55 4.63 12.75 15.31
N THR A 56 5.43 12.63 14.24
CA THR A 56 5.80 11.33 13.68
C THR A 56 6.69 10.55 14.64
N GLN A 57 7.62 11.21 15.32
CA GLN A 57 8.43 10.59 16.38
C GLN A 57 7.57 10.09 17.53
N GLN A 58 6.55 10.85 17.94
CA GLN A 58 5.61 10.43 18.97
C GLN A 58 4.79 9.20 18.53
N ALA A 59 4.34 9.15 17.27
CA ALA A 59 3.65 7.98 16.73
C ALA A 59 4.53 6.71 16.70
N LEU A 60 5.82 6.85 16.38
CA LEU A 60 6.81 5.76 16.48
C LEU A 60 6.96 5.28 17.92
N THR A 61 7.11 6.20 18.87
CA THR A 61 7.26 5.89 20.30
C THR A 61 6.02 5.19 20.85
N ASN A 62 4.83 5.70 20.54
CA ASN A 62 3.55 5.10 20.96
C ASN A 62 3.26 3.77 20.26
N GLY A 63 4.04 3.40 19.25
CA GLY A 63 3.88 2.15 18.52
C GLY A 63 2.55 2.08 17.78
N VAL A 64 2.14 3.19 17.16
CA VAL A 64 0.86 3.25 16.43
C VAL A 64 0.85 2.20 15.33
N ARG A 65 -0.16 1.33 15.35
CA ARG A 65 -0.41 0.29 14.35
C ARG A 65 -1.89 0.28 13.97
N PRO A 66 -2.24 0.19 12.68
CA PRO A 66 -3.62 0.09 12.27
C PRO A 66 -4.22 -1.26 12.68
N GLN A 67 -5.52 -1.28 12.89
CA GLN A 67 -6.28 -2.50 13.16
C GLN A 67 -6.93 -2.99 11.87
N THR A 68 -6.90 -4.29 11.66
CA THR A 68 -7.63 -4.94 10.57
C THR A 68 -9.05 -5.32 11.00
N ARG A 69 -9.94 -5.46 10.02
CA ARG A 69 -11.27 -6.08 10.21
C ARG A 69 -11.33 -7.53 9.71
N LEU A 70 -10.24 -8.07 9.16
CA LEU A 70 -10.15 -9.47 8.77
C LEU A 70 -9.86 -10.32 10.01
N SER A 71 -10.59 -11.43 10.15
CA SER A 71 -10.32 -12.46 11.15
C SER A 71 -9.35 -13.54 10.65
N GLY A 72 -9.23 -13.70 9.32
CA GLY A 72 -8.35 -14.67 8.67
C GLY A 72 -7.12 -14.03 8.03
N SER A 73 -6.58 -14.71 7.02
CA SER A 73 -5.46 -14.24 6.20
C SER A 73 -5.95 -13.57 4.92
N GLY A 74 -5.34 -12.46 4.52
CA GLY A 74 -5.74 -11.73 3.32
C GLY A 74 -5.18 -10.31 3.27
N ILE A 75 -5.84 -9.46 2.49
CA ILE A 75 -5.51 -8.05 2.32
C ILE A 75 -6.66 -7.18 2.84
N ASP A 76 -6.35 -6.19 3.67
CA ASP A 76 -7.31 -5.18 4.15
C ASP A 76 -6.87 -3.79 3.66
N ILE A 77 -7.68 -3.19 2.79
CA ILE A 77 -7.46 -1.86 2.20
C ILE A 77 -8.38 -0.87 2.91
N ASP A 78 -7.77 0.06 3.65
CA ASP A 78 -8.46 1.16 4.32
C ASP A 78 -8.39 2.40 3.41
N LEU A 79 -9.49 2.71 2.73
CA LEU A 79 -9.59 3.83 1.79
C LEU A 79 -9.50 5.19 2.48
N GLY A 80 -10.01 5.30 3.71
CA GLY A 80 -9.95 6.56 4.48
C GLY A 80 -8.52 6.92 4.86
N ARG A 81 -7.73 5.91 5.27
CA ARG A 81 -6.32 6.08 5.62
C ARG A 81 -5.39 5.99 4.42
N GLN A 82 -5.81 5.39 3.30
CA GLN A 82 -4.95 5.07 2.15
C GLN A 82 -3.77 4.16 2.54
N ILE A 83 -4.06 3.10 3.29
CA ILE A 83 -3.11 2.05 3.66
C ILE A 83 -3.63 0.68 3.23
N LEU A 84 -2.69 -0.21 2.88
CA LEU A 84 -2.95 -1.62 2.60
C LEU A 84 -2.26 -2.47 3.66
N MET A 85 -3.02 -3.32 4.32
CA MET A 85 -2.52 -4.24 5.34
C MET A 85 -2.48 -5.66 4.79
N ILE A 86 -1.33 -6.31 4.93
CA ILE A 86 -1.20 -7.75 4.73
C ILE A 86 -1.47 -8.42 6.08
N VAL A 87 -2.51 -9.23 6.13
CA VAL A 87 -3.03 -9.82 7.36
C VAL A 87 -2.79 -11.32 7.36
N ARG A 88 -2.34 -11.86 8.50
CA ARG A 88 -2.20 -13.29 8.74
C ARG A 88 -2.87 -13.66 10.04
N ASP A 89 -3.78 -14.62 9.98
CA ASP A 89 -4.51 -15.14 11.15
C ASP A 89 -5.12 -14.01 12.00
N GLY A 90 -5.74 -13.03 11.33
CA GLY A 90 -6.36 -11.86 11.96
C GLY A 90 -5.39 -10.81 12.50
N ARG A 91 -4.09 -10.94 12.24
CA ARG A 91 -3.04 -10.01 12.70
C ARG A 91 -2.39 -9.29 11.53
N VAL A 92 -2.21 -7.98 11.66
CA VAL A 92 -1.50 -7.16 10.67
C VAL A 92 -0.01 -7.50 10.72
N GLN A 93 0.49 -8.12 9.65
CA GLN A 93 1.90 -8.48 9.48
C GLN A 93 2.69 -7.34 8.82
N HIS A 94 2.13 -6.74 7.76
CA HIS A 94 2.74 -5.60 7.07
C HIS A 94 1.69 -4.52 6.80
N VAL A 95 2.14 -3.26 6.88
CA VAL A 95 1.38 -2.07 6.48
C VAL A 95 2.15 -1.40 5.35
N LEU A 96 1.46 -1.20 4.23
CA LEU A 96 1.98 -0.55 3.04
C LEU A 96 1.26 0.77 2.82
N ASN A 97 2.02 1.77 2.37
CA ASN A 97 1.43 2.93 1.72
C ASN A 97 0.69 2.48 0.46
N THR A 98 -0.56 2.90 0.28
CA THR A 98 -1.30 2.70 -0.97
C THR A 98 -1.86 4.01 -1.49
N SER A 99 -2.13 4.05 -2.79
CA SER A 99 -2.87 5.12 -3.45
C SER A 99 -3.96 4.48 -4.30
N THR A 100 -5.21 4.74 -3.94
CA THR A 100 -6.39 4.12 -4.56
C THR A 100 -7.11 5.08 -5.49
N GLY A 101 -8.37 4.81 -5.86
CA GLY A 101 -9.16 5.65 -6.76
C GLY A 101 -9.26 7.11 -6.29
N GLY A 102 -8.90 8.06 -7.17
CA GLY A 102 -8.85 9.50 -6.88
C GLY A 102 -10.18 10.25 -6.88
N GLY A 103 -11.27 9.61 -7.29
CA GLY A 103 -12.61 10.21 -7.38
C GLY A 103 -12.81 11.18 -8.55
N TYR A 104 -11.83 11.32 -9.44
CA TYR A 104 -11.92 12.14 -10.64
C TYR A 104 -12.57 11.37 -11.82
N GLU A 105 -13.12 12.11 -12.79
CA GLU A 105 -13.61 11.54 -14.04
C GLU A 105 -12.44 11.16 -14.97
N TYR A 106 -12.55 10.00 -15.62
CA TYR A 106 -11.61 9.57 -16.63
C TYR A 106 -12.32 8.82 -17.76
N LYS A 107 -11.65 8.72 -18.91
CA LYS A 107 -12.14 7.98 -20.07
C LYS A 107 -11.71 6.54 -20.01
N GLN A 108 -12.66 5.63 -20.21
CA GLN A 108 -12.41 4.21 -20.38
C GLN A 108 -12.03 3.88 -21.82
N LYS A 109 -11.63 2.63 -22.07
CA LYS A 109 -11.17 2.15 -23.39
C LYS A 109 -12.27 2.24 -24.46
N ASP A 110 -13.53 2.09 -24.06
CA ASP A 110 -14.72 2.22 -24.91
C ASP A 110 -15.14 3.68 -25.18
N GLY A 111 -14.49 4.65 -24.54
CA GLY A 111 -14.80 6.08 -24.65
C GLY A 111 -15.80 6.58 -23.60
N ASP A 112 -16.38 5.69 -22.79
CA ASP A 112 -17.29 6.06 -21.72
C ASP A 112 -16.55 6.75 -20.57
N THR A 113 -17.24 7.68 -19.90
CA THR A 113 -16.70 8.34 -18.71
C THR A 113 -16.99 7.49 -17.48
N ALA A 114 -15.98 7.29 -16.64
CA ALA A 114 -16.12 6.67 -15.32
C ALA A 114 -15.53 7.56 -14.22
N ILE A 115 -15.94 7.30 -12.98
CA ILE A 115 -15.35 7.89 -11.78
C ILE A 115 -14.29 6.94 -11.25
N ALA A 116 -13.10 7.48 -10.97
CA ALA A 116 -11.97 6.75 -10.41
C ALA A 116 -12.23 6.35 -8.95
N GLN A 117 -13.12 5.39 -8.71
CA GLN A 117 -13.52 4.94 -7.38
C GLN A 117 -13.13 3.48 -7.17
N THR A 118 -12.44 3.21 -6.07
CA THR A 118 -12.17 1.84 -5.64
C THR A 118 -13.41 1.25 -4.97
N PRO A 119 -13.93 0.10 -5.44
CA PRO A 119 -15.15 -0.48 -4.90
C PRO A 119 -14.92 -1.01 -3.49
N LYS A 120 -15.81 -0.65 -2.57
CA LYS A 120 -15.85 -1.22 -1.21
C LYS A 120 -16.51 -2.60 -1.24
N GLY A 121 -16.06 -3.50 -0.39
CA GLY A 121 -16.60 -4.85 -0.32
C GLY A 121 -15.57 -5.87 0.13
N THR A 122 -15.97 -7.14 0.14
CA THR A 122 -15.07 -8.27 0.34
C THR A 122 -15.01 -9.05 -0.97
N PHE A 123 -13.80 -9.25 -1.47
CA PHE A 123 -13.54 -9.86 -2.76
C PHE A 123 -12.55 -11.01 -2.61
N SER A 124 -12.30 -11.73 -3.70
CA SER A 124 -11.27 -12.77 -3.77
C SER A 124 -10.41 -12.57 -4.99
N VAL A 125 -9.09 -12.73 -4.84
CA VAL A 125 -8.16 -12.68 -5.96
C VAL A 125 -8.51 -13.77 -6.96
N TYR A 126 -8.84 -13.42 -8.19
CA TYR A 126 -9.31 -14.39 -9.19
C TYR A 126 -8.34 -14.53 -10.37
N TYR A 127 -7.54 -13.51 -10.64
CA TYR A 127 -6.57 -13.48 -11.73
C TYR A 127 -5.29 -12.77 -11.29
N VAL A 128 -4.14 -13.27 -11.74
CA VAL A 128 -2.82 -12.78 -11.37
C VAL A 128 -1.93 -12.78 -12.59
N VAL A 129 -1.03 -11.80 -12.71
CA VAL A 129 -0.04 -11.72 -13.77
C VAL A 129 1.34 -11.54 -13.14
N ASP A 130 2.25 -12.48 -13.40
CA ASP A 130 3.62 -12.42 -12.87
C ASP A 130 4.56 -11.68 -13.83
N GLY A 131 4.30 -10.40 -14.03
CA GLY A 131 5.04 -9.54 -14.94
C GLY A 131 4.35 -8.20 -15.12
N GLU A 132 4.83 -7.40 -16.07
CA GLU A 132 4.13 -6.19 -16.48
C GLU A 132 2.84 -6.54 -17.22
N ASP A 133 1.74 -5.91 -16.80
CA ASP A 133 0.45 -6.01 -17.48
C ASP A 133 0.10 -4.63 -18.04
N GLN A 134 0.10 -4.54 -19.37
CA GLN A 134 -0.08 -3.28 -20.09
C GLN A 134 -1.57 -2.98 -20.25
N GLY A 135 -2.03 -1.98 -19.50
CA GLY A 135 -3.41 -1.53 -19.50
C GLY A 135 -3.60 -0.22 -20.26
N PHE A 136 -4.82 0.02 -20.76
CA PHE A 136 -5.20 1.28 -21.40
C PHE A 136 -4.96 2.51 -20.49
N LEU A 137 -5.05 2.33 -19.17
CA LEU A 137 -4.91 3.39 -18.16
C LEU A 137 -3.49 3.50 -17.57
N GLY A 138 -2.53 2.79 -18.17
CA GLY A 138 -1.15 2.68 -17.72
C GLY A 138 -0.77 1.27 -17.28
N ASP A 139 0.53 1.06 -17.16
CA ASP A 139 1.12 -0.25 -16.86
C ASP A 139 0.97 -0.61 -15.38
N MET A 140 0.72 -1.89 -15.13
CA MET A 140 0.61 -2.45 -13.79
C MET A 140 1.72 -3.47 -13.57
N TRP A 141 2.56 -3.23 -12.57
CA TRP A 141 3.62 -4.19 -12.22
C TRP A 141 3.04 -5.32 -11.38
N ARG A 142 3.06 -6.53 -11.94
CA ARG A 142 2.67 -7.82 -11.32
C ARG A 142 1.30 -7.78 -10.61
N PRO A 143 0.22 -7.38 -11.29
CA PRO A 143 -1.08 -7.19 -10.66
C PRO A 143 -1.69 -8.47 -10.11
N ARG A 144 -2.46 -8.30 -9.04
CA ARG A 144 -3.36 -9.32 -8.47
C ARG A 144 -4.78 -8.77 -8.45
N TYR A 145 -5.59 -9.23 -9.40
CA TYR A 145 -6.95 -8.77 -9.65
C TYR A 145 -7.93 -9.41 -8.68
N PHE A 146 -8.80 -8.59 -8.09
CA PHE A 146 -9.77 -9.02 -7.08
C PHE A 146 -11.22 -8.69 -7.45
N ASN A 147 -11.46 -7.75 -8.37
CA ASN A 147 -12.81 -7.44 -8.82
C ASN A 147 -12.76 -6.82 -10.23
N GLY A 148 -13.18 -7.53 -11.29
CA GLY A 148 -13.06 -7.01 -12.66
C GLY A 148 -11.68 -6.38 -12.93
N GLY A 149 -11.62 -5.16 -13.45
CA GLY A 149 -10.35 -4.45 -13.69
C GLY A 149 -9.59 -3.99 -12.45
N TYR A 150 -10.11 -4.15 -11.23
CA TYR A 150 -9.49 -3.68 -9.99
C TYR A 150 -8.46 -4.68 -9.45
N ALA A 151 -7.23 -4.20 -9.25
CA ALA A 151 -6.11 -4.98 -8.77
C ALA A 151 -5.32 -4.27 -7.66
N VAL A 152 -4.58 -5.06 -6.86
CA VAL A 152 -3.39 -4.57 -6.17
C VAL A 152 -2.21 -4.77 -7.10
N HIS A 153 -1.41 -3.72 -7.34
CA HIS A 153 -0.26 -3.80 -8.23
C HIS A 153 0.86 -2.84 -7.84
N GLY A 154 2.07 -3.14 -8.31
CA GLY A 154 3.22 -2.25 -8.20
C GLY A 154 3.08 -1.02 -9.10
N SER A 155 3.56 0.12 -8.62
CA SER A 155 3.69 1.36 -9.37
C SER A 155 4.97 2.10 -8.97
N PRO A 156 5.55 2.94 -9.85
CA PRO A 156 6.61 3.88 -9.45
C PRO A 156 6.08 5.08 -8.64
N SER A 157 4.76 5.36 -8.69
CA SER A 157 4.17 6.53 -8.02
C SER A 157 2.99 6.13 -7.12
N ILE A 158 3.19 6.29 -5.82
CA ILE A 158 2.20 6.00 -4.78
C ILE A 158 2.14 7.21 -3.83
N PRO A 159 1.48 8.31 -4.25
CA PRO A 159 1.45 9.52 -3.45
C PRO A 159 0.68 9.33 -2.14
N ALA A 160 0.81 10.31 -1.25
CA ALA A 160 0.12 10.34 0.03
C ALA A 160 -1.42 10.45 -0.06
N TYR A 161 -1.96 10.70 -1.25
CA TYR A 161 -3.40 10.85 -1.55
C TYR A 161 -3.87 9.82 -2.60
N PRO A 162 -5.18 9.55 -2.71
CA PRO A 162 -5.72 8.66 -3.74
C PRO A 162 -5.56 9.29 -5.13
N ALA A 163 -4.93 8.59 -6.08
CA ALA A 163 -4.51 9.13 -7.37
C ALA A 163 -4.59 8.13 -8.53
N SER A 164 -5.16 6.95 -8.32
CA SER A 164 -5.35 5.96 -9.38
C SER A 164 -6.73 6.08 -10.01
N HIS A 165 -6.94 5.33 -11.09
CA HIS A 165 -8.25 5.12 -11.71
C HIS A 165 -9.15 4.11 -10.96
N GLY A 166 -8.67 3.52 -9.85
CA GLY A 166 -9.45 2.59 -9.04
C GLY A 166 -8.64 1.48 -8.38
N CYS A 167 -7.53 1.06 -8.99
CA CYS A 167 -6.64 0.05 -8.41
C CYS A 167 -5.97 0.51 -7.12
N ALA A 168 -5.45 -0.43 -6.32
CA ALA A 168 -4.62 -0.12 -5.16
C ALA A 168 -3.14 -0.23 -5.53
N ARG A 169 -2.47 0.92 -5.65
CA ARG A 169 -1.04 0.98 -5.99
C ARG A 169 -0.17 0.78 -4.75
N VAL A 170 0.81 -0.12 -4.82
CA VAL A 170 1.92 -0.25 -3.87
C VAL A 170 3.25 -0.05 -4.58
N SER A 171 4.38 0.09 -3.87
CA SER A 171 5.68 0.15 -4.55
C SER A 171 6.00 -1.15 -5.28
N ASN A 172 6.75 -1.07 -6.39
CA ASN A 172 7.18 -2.26 -7.12
C ASN A 172 7.89 -3.27 -6.19
N ALA A 173 8.79 -2.80 -5.33
CA ALA A 173 9.47 -3.66 -4.36
C ALA A 173 8.51 -4.33 -3.35
N ALA A 174 7.44 -3.62 -2.92
CA ALA A 174 6.43 -4.24 -2.06
C ALA A 174 5.62 -5.28 -2.82
N MET A 175 5.31 -5.03 -4.10
CA MET A 175 4.65 -6.01 -4.96
C MET A 175 5.53 -7.24 -5.19
N ASP A 176 6.83 -7.04 -5.40
CA ASP A 176 7.80 -8.14 -5.54
C ASP A 176 7.88 -8.97 -4.25
N MET A 177 7.82 -8.32 -3.09
CA MET A 177 7.74 -9.00 -1.80
C MET A 177 6.44 -9.81 -1.66
N ILE A 178 5.29 -9.26 -2.10
CA ILE A 178 4.01 -9.98 -2.13
C ILE A 178 4.10 -11.23 -3.01
N TRP A 179 4.76 -11.15 -4.17
CA TRP A 179 4.93 -12.30 -5.06
C TRP A 179 5.93 -13.33 -4.53
N ALA A 180 7.12 -12.88 -4.12
CA ALA A 180 8.20 -13.76 -3.68
C ALA A 180 7.83 -14.60 -2.44
N ARG A 181 6.93 -14.07 -1.59
CA ARG A 181 6.46 -14.73 -0.37
C ARG A 181 5.03 -15.28 -0.50
N ASP A 182 4.47 -15.25 -1.71
CA ASP A 182 3.09 -15.59 -2.04
C ASP A 182 2.09 -15.07 -0.99
N LEU A 183 2.10 -13.75 -0.77
CA LEU A 183 1.31 -13.12 0.29
C LEU A 183 -0.14 -12.81 -0.10
N MET A 184 -0.47 -12.97 -1.38
CA MET A 184 -1.81 -12.68 -1.91
C MET A 184 -2.18 -13.68 -3.02
N PRO A 185 -2.02 -15.00 -2.86
CA PRO A 185 -2.33 -16.01 -3.89
C PRO A 185 -3.74 -15.87 -4.46
N LYS A 186 -3.97 -16.48 -5.62
CA LYS A 186 -5.34 -16.66 -6.15
C LYS A 186 -6.21 -17.33 -5.08
N GLY A 187 -7.42 -16.79 -4.86
CA GLY A 187 -8.32 -17.14 -3.77
C GLY A 187 -8.16 -16.30 -2.50
N SER A 188 -7.11 -15.47 -2.38
CA SER A 188 -6.93 -14.60 -1.20
C SER A 188 -8.08 -13.62 -1.03
N THR A 189 -8.55 -13.46 0.20
CA THR A 189 -9.54 -12.43 0.55
C THR A 189 -8.94 -11.03 0.42
N VAL A 190 -9.70 -10.12 -0.20
CA VAL A 190 -9.41 -8.69 -0.26
C VAL A 190 -10.60 -7.92 0.30
N LEU A 191 -10.43 -7.35 1.49
CA LEU A 191 -11.38 -6.43 2.10
C LEU A 191 -11.03 -5.00 1.70
N VAL A 192 -12.01 -4.25 1.21
CA VAL A 192 -11.88 -2.82 0.89
C VAL A 192 -12.94 -2.04 1.66
N ARG A 193 -12.53 -1.02 2.43
CA ARG A 193 -13.41 -0.29 3.36
C ARG A 193 -13.13 1.20 3.48
#